data_AF-A0AAW1JHB5-F1
#
_entry.id   AF-A0AAW1JHB5-F1
#
_cell.length_a   1.000
_cell.length_b   1.000
_cell.length_c   1.000
_cell.angle_alpha   90.00
_cell.angle_beta   90.00
_cell.angle_gamma   90.00
#
_symmetry.space_group_name_H-M   'P 1'
#
loop_
_entity.id
_entity.type
_entity.pdbx_description
1 polymer ?
#
loop_
_entity_poly.entity_id
_entity_poly.type
_entity_poly.pdbx_seq_one_letter_code
_entity_poly.pdbx_strand_id
1 'polypeptide(L)'
;MVNNPGKIITDRNIGHIFGEIITDRNIGHIFGEAYLKAATLEIAINGFQRTGIEPYNPHILSDIVFAPACVSERPLSAGRTETEDADWNGLTIG
;
A
#
# COMPACT_ATOMS: atom_id res chain seq x y z
N MET A 1 20.56 15.74 35.26
CA MET A 1 20.73 14.59 34.35
C MET A 1 20.53 13.31 35.16
N VAL A 2 19.38 12.65 35.03
CA VAL A 2 19.24 11.25 35.47
C VAL A 2 18.53 10.53 34.33
N ASN A 3 19.34 9.99 33.43
CA ASN A 3 18.87 9.09 32.38
C ASN A 3 18.45 7.80 33.09
N ASN A 4 17.14 7.59 33.24
CA ASN A 4 16.62 6.31 33.71
C ASN A 4 16.61 5.34 32.52
N PRO A 5 17.48 4.31 32.49
CA PRO A 5 17.72 3.49 31.30
C PRO A 5 16.59 2.47 30.99
N GLY A 6 15.40 2.61 31.58
CA GLY A 6 14.36 1.58 31.53
C GLY A 6 12.96 2.05 31.17
N LYS A 7 12.75 3.33 30.84
CA LYS A 7 11.40 3.76 30.41
C LYS A 7 11.19 3.39 28.94
N ILE A 8 10.91 2.11 28.70
CA ILE A 8 10.29 1.67 27.45
C ILE A 8 9.00 2.49 27.36
N ILE A 9 8.86 3.27 26.30
CA ILE A 9 7.61 3.95 25.97
C ILE A 9 6.67 2.83 25.50
N THR A 10 6.12 2.07 26.45
CA THR A 10 5.03 1.14 26.15
C THR A 10 3.84 2.01 25.82
N ASP A 11 3.49 2.05 24.53
CA ASP A 11 2.21 2.57 24.10
C ASP A 11 1.14 1.86 24.96
N ARG A 12 0.33 2.65 25.69
CA ARG A 12 -0.57 2.16 26.75
C ARG A 12 -1.55 1.11 26.22
N ASN A 13 -1.77 1.06 24.91
CA ASN A 13 -2.64 0.08 24.25
C ASN A 13 -1.99 -1.29 24.00
N ILE A 14 -0.66 -1.42 24.04
CA ILE A 14 0.02 -2.71 23.85
C ILE A 14 0.18 -3.45 25.20
N GLY A 15 -0.10 -2.78 26.32
CA GLY A 15 0.04 -3.36 27.66
C GLY A 15 -0.84 -4.59 27.93
N HIS A 16 -1.94 -4.77 27.20
CA HIS A 16 -2.87 -5.89 27.41
C HIS A 16 -2.31 -7.24 26.91
N ILE A 17 -1.39 -7.24 25.94
CA ILE A 17 -0.95 -8.49 25.28
C ILE A 17 0.39 -9.04 25.80
N PHE A 18 1.07 -8.34 26.72
CA PHE A 18 2.33 -8.81 27.28
C PHE A 18 2.10 -10.00 28.22
N GLY A 19 2.47 -11.19 27.75
CA GLY A 19 2.34 -12.45 28.50
C GLY A 19 1.18 -13.34 28.09
N GLU A 20 0.37 -12.93 27.11
CA GLU A 20 -0.73 -13.73 26.56
C GLU A 20 -0.31 -14.50 25.29
N ILE A 21 -0.91 -15.68 25.08
CA ILE A 21 -0.72 -16.45 23.85
C ILE A 21 -1.44 -15.72 22.71
N ILE A 22 -0.65 -15.17 21.77
CA ILE A 22 -1.18 -14.53 20.58
C ILE A 22 -1.60 -15.62 19.58
N THR A 23 -2.89 -15.61 19.22
CA THR A 23 -3.43 -16.47 18.14
C THR A 23 -3.56 -15.66 16.85
N ASP A 24 -3.66 -16.32 15.69
CA ASP A 24 -3.83 -15.66 14.38
C ASP A 24 -5.01 -14.69 14.34
N ARG A 25 -6.07 -14.98 15.12
CA ARG A 25 -7.24 -14.09 15.26
C ARG A 25 -6.88 -12.75 15.91
N ASN A 26 -5.92 -12.74 16.83
CA ASN A 26 -5.50 -11.54 17.56
C ASN A 26 -4.64 -10.62 16.69
N ILE A 27 -3.95 -11.17 15.68
CA ILE A 27 -3.05 -10.43 14.79
C ILE A 27 -3.79 -9.30 14.08
N GLY A 28 -5.00 -9.57 13.55
CA GLY A 28 -5.78 -8.56 12.84
C GLY A 28 -6.13 -7.33 13.69
N HIS A 29 -6.46 -7.55 14.96
CA HIS A 29 -6.77 -6.46 15.89
C HIS A 29 -5.53 -5.63 16.23
N ILE A 30 -4.41 -6.29 16.56
CA ILE A 30 -3.14 -5.63 16.88
C ILE A 30 -2.65 -4.80 15.69
N PHE A 31 -2.65 -5.40 14.49
CA PHE A 31 -2.24 -4.70 13.28
C PHE A 31 -3.20 -3.57 12.92
N GLY A 32 -4.51 -3.73 13.13
CA GLY A 32 -5.47 -2.65 12.89
C GLY A 32 -5.16 -1.41 13.72
N GLU A 33 -4.95 -1.57 15.03
CA GLU A 33 -4.62 -0.45 15.91
C GLU A 33 -3.25 0.15 15.60
N ALA A 34 -2.23 -0.69 15.39
CA ALA A 34 -0.89 -0.23 15.07
C ALA A 34 -0.84 0.49 13.71
N TYR A 35 -1.56 -0.03 12.71
CA TYR A 35 -1.63 0.56 11.38
C TYR A 35 -2.25 1.95 11.43
N LEU A 36 -3.36 2.14 12.14
CA LEU A 36 -4.00 3.47 12.26
C LEU A 36 -3.08 4.49 12.94
N LYS A 37 -2.24 4.05 13.89
CA LYS A 37 -1.23 4.91 14.53
C LYS A 37 -0.05 5.22 13.60
N ALA A 38 0.35 4.26 12.78
CA ALA A 38 1.48 4.39 11.87
C ALA A 38 1.11 5.10 10.55
N ALA A 39 -0.14 5.02 10.10
CA ALA A 39 -0.61 5.57 8.83
C ALA A 39 -0.77 7.11 8.91
N THR A 40 0.36 7.81 8.89
CA THR A 40 0.41 9.28 8.91
C THR A 40 0.54 9.85 7.50
N LEU A 41 0.05 11.09 7.31
CA LEU A 41 0.18 11.79 6.04
C LEU A 41 1.65 12.03 5.66
N GLU A 42 2.53 12.24 6.64
CA GLU A 42 3.97 12.37 6.41
C GLU A 42 4.58 11.13 5.76
N ILE A 43 4.17 9.93 6.19
CA ILE A 43 4.61 8.68 5.56
C ILE A 43 4.12 8.59 4.12
N ALA A 44 2.88 9.01 3.85
CA ALA A 44 2.35 9.05 2.48
C ALA A 44 3.11 10.04 1.58
N ILE A 45 3.33 11.27 2.06
CA ILE A 45 4.08 12.32 1.33
C ILE A 45 5.50 11.84 1.05
N ASN A 46 6.19 11.32 2.06
CA ASN A 46 7.53 10.77 1.89
C ASN A 46 7.54 9.61 0.89
N GLY A 47 6.52 8.75 0.92
CA GLY A 47 6.35 7.67 -0.04
C GLY A 47 6.28 8.19 -1.48
N PHE A 48 5.41 9.16 -1.75
CA PHE A 48 5.25 9.75 -3.08
C PHE A 48 6.50 10.48 -3.58
N GLN A 49 7.19 11.19 -2.69
CA GLN A 49 8.43 11.88 -3.03
C GLN A 49 9.56 10.89 -3.35
N ARG A 50 9.66 9.79 -2.60
CA ARG A 50 10.70 8.78 -2.78
C ARG A 50 10.49 7.91 -4.01
N THR A 51 9.27 7.77 -4.49
CA THR A 51 8.97 7.05 -5.73
C THR A 51 8.93 7.97 -6.95
N GLY A 52 8.98 9.28 -6.76
CA GLY A 52 8.84 10.25 -7.85
C GLY A 52 7.44 10.28 -8.45
N ILE A 53 6.42 9.95 -7.65
CA ILE A 53 5.02 10.12 -8.03
C ILE A 53 4.65 11.60 -7.89
N GLU A 54 5.02 12.21 -6.75
CA GLU A 54 4.80 13.64 -6.48
C GLU A 54 5.98 14.22 -5.70
N PRO A 55 6.74 15.19 -6.27
CA PRO A 55 6.65 15.66 -7.66
C PRO A 55 7.06 14.56 -8.65
N TYR A 56 6.45 14.57 -9.83
CA TYR A 56 6.70 13.56 -10.86
C TYR A 56 8.17 13.56 -11.32
N ASN A 57 8.85 12.44 -11.12
CA ASN A 57 10.20 12.21 -11.62
C ASN A 57 10.44 10.70 -11.86
N PRO A 58 10.37 10.24 -13.12
CA PRO A 58 10.50 8.83 -13.46
C PRO A 58 11.93 8.28 -13.28
N HIS A 59 12.93 9.15 -13.13
CA HIS A 59 14.33 8.75 -13.00
C HIS A 59 14.76 8.49 -11.54
N ILE A 60 13.83 8.62 -10.57
CA ILE A 60 14.11 8.35 -9.16
C ILE A 60 14.31 6.85 -8.88
N LEU A 61 13.58 6.00 -9.59
CA LEU A 61 13.68 4.55 -9.49
C LEU A 61 14.56 4.01 -10.62
N SER A 62 15.53 3.16 -10.28
CA SER A 62 16.34 2.45 -11.27
C SER A 62 15.54 1.31 -11.91
N ASP A 63 15.78 1.03 -13.19
CA ASP A 63 15.18 -0.10 -13.93
C ASP A 63 15.25 -1.45 -13.18
N ILE A 64 16.26 -1.63 -12.32
CA ILE A 64 16.44 -2.84 -11.51
C ILE A 64 15.22 -3.10 -10.59
N VAL A 65 14.58 -2.06 -10.05
CA VAL A 65 13.42 -2.26 -9.17
C VAL A 65 12.17 -2.73 -9.94
N PHE A 66 12.18 -2.60 -11.27
CA PHE A 66 11.12 -3.07 -12.16
C PHE A 66 11.39 -4.47 -12.73
N ALA A 67 12.59 -5.03 -12.55
CA ALA A 67 12.95 -6.36 -13.05
C ALA A 67 11.97 -7.49 -12.62
N PRO A 68 11.39 -7.49 -11.41
CA PRO A 68 10.40 -8.49 -11.03
C PRO A 68 9.09 -8.43 -11.83
N ALA A 69 8.72 -7.26 -12.38
CA ALA A 69 7.49 -7.10 -13.15
C ALA A 69 7.54 -7.93 -14.45
N CYS A 70 8.72 -8.07 -15.06
CA CYS A 70 8.94 -8.82 -16.29
C CYS A 70 8.49 -10.28 -16.23
N VAL A 71 8.48 -10.90 -15.03
CA VAL A 71 8.05 -12.31 -14.84
C VAL A 71 6.52 -12.43 -14.83
N SER A 72 5.82 -11.35 -14.48
CA SER A 72 4.36 -11.28 -14.40
C SER A 72 3.68 -10.62 -15.60
N GLU A 73 4.46 -10.07 -16.54
CA GLU A 73 3.94 -9.44 -17.76
C GLU A 73 3.11 -10.46 -18.55
N ARG A 74 1.82 -10.16 -18.71
CA ARG A 74 0.93 -10.94 -19.58
C ARG A 74 1.02 -10.34 -20.97
N PRO A 75 1.13 -11.16 -22.03
CA PRO A 75 1.06 -10.65 -23.38
C PRO A 75 -0.25 -9.88 -23.54
N LEU A 76 -0.15 -8.60 -23.90
CA LEU A 76 -1.31 -7.82 -24.31
C LEU A 76 -1.90 -8.57 -25.50
N SER A 77 -3.11 -9.13 -25.36
CA SER A 77 -3.81 -9.68 -26.51
C SER A 77 -4.02 -8.53 -27.48
N ALA A 78 -3.33 -8.59 -28.62
CA ALA A 78 -3.49 -7.68 -29.74
C ALA A 78 -4.92 -7.85 -30.27
N GLY A 79 -5.88 -7.13 -29.67
CA GLY A 79 -7.29 -7.33 -29.94
C GLY A 79 -8.23 -6.35 -29.25
N ARG A 80 -7.72 -5.25 -28.67
CA ARG A 80 -8.54 -4.06 -28.41
C ARG A 80 -8.10 -2.96 -29.36
N THR A 81 -8.52 -3.09 -30.61
CA THR A 81 -8.74 -1.92 -31.45
C THR A 81 -9.91 -1.17 -30.83
N GLU A 82 -9.61 -0.02 -30.23
CA GLU A 82 -10.60 0.98 -29.87
C GLU A 82 -11.17 1.56 -31.17
N THR A 83 -12.21 0.93 -31.68
CA THR A 83 -13.17 1.50 -32.62
C THR A 83 -14.50 0.83 -32.31
N GLU A 84 -15.58 1.61 -32.22
CA GLU A 84 -16.92 1.23 -31.75
C GLU A 84 -17.15 1.54 -30.26
N ASP A 85 -16.93 2.80 -29.92
CA ASP A 85 -17.96 3.64 -29.31
C ASP A 85 -19.37 3.09 -29.58
N ALA A 86 -19.91 2.38 -28.58
CA ALA A 86 -21.25 1.84 -28.61
C ALA A 86 -22.27 2.97 -28.77
N ASP A 87 -22.85 3.06 -29.97
CA ASP A 87 -24.09 3.79 -30.20
C ASP A 87 -25.20 3.10 -29.38
N TRP A 88 -25.62 3.76 -28.30
CA TRP A 88 -26.66 3.29 -27.38
C TRP A 88 -28.09 3.42 -27.97
N ASN A 89 -28.27 3.84 -29.23
CA ASN A 89 -29.61 4.07 -29.79
C ASN A 89 -29.92 3.16 -30.99
N GLY A 90 -30.49 1.96 -30.74
CA GLY A 90 -30.92 1.13 -31.86
C GLY A 90 -31.64 -0.19 -31.56
N LEU A 91 -32.56 -0.24 -30.59
CA LEU A 91 -33.53 -1.34 -30.52
C LEU A 91 -34.56 -1.19 -31.66
N THR A 92 -34.25 -1.68 -32.86
CA THR A 92 -35.29 -2.00 -33.85
C THR A 92 -35.72 -3.46 -33.64
N ILE A 93 -36.80 -3.62 -32.88
CA ILE A 93 -37.62 -4.83 -32.92
C ILE A 93 -38.39 -4.83 -34.24
N GLY A 94 -38.00 -5.73 -35.14
CA GLY A 94 -38.71 -6.12 -36.35
C GLY A 94 -38.67 -7.63 -36.48
#